data_AF-A0A1H5Q625-F1
#
_entry.id   AF-A0A1H5Q625-F1
#
_cell.length_a   1.000
_cell.length_b   1.000
_cell.length_c   1.000
_cell.angle_alpha   90.00
_cell.angle_beta   90.00
_cell.angle_gamma   90.00
#
_symmetry.space_group_name_H-M   'P 1'
#
loop_
_entity.id
_entity.type
_entity.pdbx_description
1 polymer ?
#
loop_
_entity_poly.entity_id
_entity_poly.type
_entity_poly.pdbx_seq_one_letter_code
_entity_poly.pdbx_strand_id
1 'polypeptide(L)' 'MVRTGARIVVDEVFLSGAESQRRFLAALDGLDVLWVGVRCDAAEAVHRGVRYDVEVDTTHAEPVTCAKTVAARVY' A
#
# COMPACT_ATOMS: atom_id res chain seq x y z
N MET A 1 -3.51 18.91 6.24
CA MET A 1 -2.44 17.89 6.44
C MET A 1 -1.74 17.59 5.12
N VAL A 2 -2.23 16.67 4.26
CA VAL A 2 -1.55 16.38 2.97
C VAL A 2 -1.57 17.57 2.03
N ARG A 3 -2.75 18.19 1.80
CA ARG A 3 -2.90 19.40 0.97
C ARG A 3 -2.14 20.63 1.51
N THR A 4 -1.59 20.54 2.71
CA THR A 4 -0.78 21.58 3.35
C THR A 4 0.70 21.16 3.45
N GLY A 5 1.13 20.14 2.70
CA GLY A 5 2.54 19.75 2.53
C GLY A 5 3.03 18.56 3.36
N ALA A 6 2.19 17.92 4.19
CA ALA A 6 2.62 16.76 4.98
C ALA A 6 2.67 15.49 4.13
N ARG A 7 3.78 14.73 4.20
CA ARG A 7 3.88 13.37 3.66
C ARG A 7 3.36 12.37 4.70
N ILE A 8 2.44 11.49 4.32
CA ILE A 8 1.77 10.56 5.22
C ILE A 8 1.96 9.13 4.72
N VAL A 9 2.28 8.22 5.64
CA VAL A 9 2.25 6.77 5.43
C VAL A 9 1.05 6.22 6.21
N VAL A 10 0.26 5.36 5.56
CA VAL A 10 -0.87 4.67 6.18
C VAL A 10 -0.62 3.18 6.05
N ASP A 11 -0.70 2.49 7.18
CA ASP A 11 -0.66 1.02 7.25
C ASP A 11 -2.09 0.53 7.52
N GLU A 12 -2.60 -0.33 6.65
CA GLU A 12 -3.98 -0.80 6.71
C GLU A 12 -4.13 -2.21 6.09
N VAL A 13 -5.11 -2.97 6.59
CA VAL A 13 -5.44 -4.31 6.13
C VAL A 13 -6.82 -4.31 5.46
N PHE A 14 -6.86 -4.58 4.15
CA PHE A 14 -8.12 -4.65 3.40
C PHE A 14 -8.86 -5.97 3.61
N LEU A 15 -9.53 -6.11 4.76
CA LEU A 15 -10.32 -7.30 5.11
C LEU A 15 -11.45 -7.60 4.11
N SER A 16 -11.96 -6.60 3.39
CA SER A 16 -12.94 -6.76 2.29
C SER A 16 -12.31 -6.62 0.89
N GLY A 17 -10.98 -6.76 0.79
CA GLY A 17 -10.22 -6.70 -0.47
C GLY A 17 -10.49 -5.42 -1.26
N ALA A 18 -10.80 -5.59 -2.55
CA ALA A 18 -11.06 -4.50 -3.49
C ALA A 18 -12.12 -3.49 -3.01
N GLU A 19 -13.11 -3.93 -2.23
CA GLU A 19 -14.14 -3.02 -1.71
C GLU A 19 -13.58 -2.04 -0.68
N SER A 20 -12.73 -2.50 0.24
CA SER A 20 -12.02 -1.62 1.16
C SER A 20 -11.14 -0.63 0.40
N GLN A 21 -10.44 -1.10 -0.64
CA GLN A 21 -9.61 -0.23 -1.46
C GLN A 21 -10.43 0.84 -2.19
N ARG A 22 -11.60 0.50 -2.75
CA ARG A 22 -12.47 1.48 -3.44
C ARG A 22 -12.88 2.63 -2.53
N ARG A 23 -13.12 2.37 -1.24
CA ARG A 23 -13.45 3.42 -0.27
C ARG A 23 -12.29 4.37 -0.04
N PHE A 24 -11.07 3.85 0.05
CA PHE A 24 -9.87 4.68 0.16
C PHE A 24 -9.60 5.45 -1.14
N LEU A 25 -9.77 4.84 -2.32
CA LEU A 25 -9.64 5.54 -3.61
C LEU A 25 -10.59 6.75 -3.68
N ALA A 26 -11.85 6.57 -3.28
CA ALA A 26 -12.81 7.68 -3.24
C ALA A 26 -12.43 8.76 -2.21
N ALA A 27 -11.94 8.36 -1.04
CA ALA A 27 -11.56 9.30 0.03
C ALA A 27 -10.27 10.08 -0.26
N LEU A 28 -9.36 9.49 -1.02
CA LEU A 28 -8.05 10.07 -1.36
C LEU A 28 -8.03 10.72 -2.76
N ASP A 29 -9.19 10.88 -3.40
CA ASP A 29 -9.29 11.48 -4.74
C ASP A 29 -8.61 12.86 -4.81
N GLY A 30 -7.86 13.05 -5.89
CA GLY A 30 -7.06 14.26 -6.11
C GLY A 30 -5.86 14.43 -5.16
N LEU A 31 -5.37 13.34 -4.57
CA LEU A 31 -4.05 13.26 -3.92
C LEU A 31 -3.15 12.31 -4.71
N ASP A 32 -1.86 12.61 -4.74
CA ASP A 32 -0.86 11.65 -5.24
C ASP A 32 -0.65 10.56 -4.18
N VAL A 33 -1.05 9.34 -4.51
CA VAL A 33 -1.00 8.18 -3.61
C VAL A 33 -0.19 7.08 -4.26
N LEU A 34 0.81 6.56 -3.54
CA LEU A 34 1.52 5.34 -3.88
C LEU A 34 0.87 4.17 -3.12
N TRP A 35 0.26 3.24 -3.85
CA TRP A 35 -0.35 2.03 -3.27
C TRP A 35 0.69 0.91 -3.18
N VAL A 36 1.01 0.52 -1.95
CA VAL A 36 1.99 -0.52 -1.65
C VAL A 36 1.29 -1.79 -1.19
N GLY A 37 1.55 -2.90 -1.87
CA GLY A 37 1.15 -4.24 -1.43
C GLY A 37 2.26 -4.89 -0.61
N VAL A 38 2.02 -5.17 0.66
CA VAL A 38 2.94 -5.94 1.51
C VAL A 38 2.42 -7.37 1.62
N ARG A 39 3.02 -8.29 0.87
CA ARG A 39 2.57 -9.69 0.80
C ARG A 39 3.39 -10.58 1.72
N CYS A 40 2.73 -11.58 2.28
CA CYS A 40 3.36 -12.77 2.83
C CYS A 40 2.43 -13.97 2.58
N ASP A 41 2.98 -15.19 2.62
CA ASP A 41 2.24 -16.41 2.25
C ASP A 41 0.95 -16.58 3.08
N ALA A 42 1.00 -16.20 4.36
CA ALA A 42 -0.13 -16.31 5.28
C ALA A 42 -1.25 -15.26 5.03
N ALA A 43 -1.01 -14.24 4.21
CA ALA A 43 -1.91 -13.11 4.01
C ALA A 43 -2.55 -13.02 2.62
N GLU A 44 -2.40 -14.05 1.76
CA GLU A 44 -2.84 -13.99 0.35
C GLU A 44 -4.32 -13.54 0.19
N ALA A 45 -5.19 -13.97 1.11
CA ALA A 45 -6.63 -13.68 1.06
C ALA A 45 -6.95 -12.17 1.04
N VAL A 46 -6.21 -11.34 1.80
CA VAL A 46 -6.49 -9.89 1.88
C VAL A 46 -6.03 -9.09 0.66
N HIS A 47 -5.21 -9.71 -0.20
CA HIS A 47 -4.73 -9.08 -1.44
C HIS A 47 -5.64 -9.35 -2.65
N ARG A 48 -6.62 -10.25 -2.53
CA ARG A 48 -7.45 -10.67 -3.66
C ARG A 48 -8.24 -9.49 -4.23
N GLY A 49 -7.98 -9.16 -5.50
CA GLY A 49 -8.66 -8.10 -6.23
C GLY A 49 -8.21 -6.68 -5.86
N VAL A 50 -7.22 -6.53 -4.97
CA VAL A 50 -6.61 -5.25 -4.63
C VAL A 50 -5.52 -4.92 -5.67
N ARG A 51 -5.39 -3.65 -6.03
CA ARG A 51 -4.38 -3.16 -6.98
C ARG A 51 -3.29 -2.39 -6.26
N TYR A 52 -2.03 -2.62 -6.62
CA TYR A 52 -0.90 -1.92 -6.05
C TYR A 52 0.01 -1.40 -7.16
N ASP A 53 0.68 -0.27 -6.91
CA ASP A 53 1.69 0.29 -7.80
C ASP A 53 3.05 -0.39 -7.61
N VAL A 54 3.30 -0.87 -6.39
CA VAL A 54 4.47 -1.65 -6.01
C VAL A 54 4.06 -2.73 -5.01
N GLU A 55 4.63 -3.90 -5.16
CA GLU A 55 4.48 -5.00 -4.22
C GLU A 55 5.84 -5.38 -3.63
N VAL A 56 5.84 -5.71 -2.34
CA VAL A 56 6.99 -6.26 -1.61
C VAL A 56 6.58 -7.54 -0.93
N ASP A 57 7.51 -8.51 -0.86
CA ASP A 57 7.27 -9.83 -0.30
C ASP A 57 8.11 -10.01 0.97
N THR A 58 7.43 -10.10 2.12
CA THR A 58 8.07 -10.26 3.43
C THR A 58 8.27 -11.73 3.82
N THR A 59 7.80 -12.69 3.03
CA THR A 59 8.18 -14.11 3.18
C THR A 59 9.68 -14.28 2.91
N HIS A 60 10.23 -13.51 1.97
CA HIS A 60 11.58 -13.72 1.44
C HIS A 60 12.55 -12.55 1.63
N ALA A 61 12.09 -11.40 2.15
CA ALA A 61 12.92 -10.22 2.32
C ALA A 61 12.78 -9.58 3.70
N GLU A 62 13.91 -9.09 4.21
CA GLU A 62 13.99 -8.29 5.43
C GLU A 62 13.24 -6.95 5.27
N PRO A 63 12.65 -6.40 6.35
CA PRO A 63 11.89 -5.15 6.31
C PRO A 63 12.65 -3.99 5.67
N VAL A 64 13.96 -3.87 5.91
CA VAL A 64 14.78 -2.79 5.35
C VAL A 64 14.90 -2.87 3.82
N THR A 65 14.89 -4.08 3.26
CA THR A 65 14.94 -4.32 1.81
C THR A 65 13.61 -3.95 1.16
N CYS A 66 12.49 -4.33 1.79
CA CYS A 66 11.16 -3.92 1.37
C CYS A 66 11.01 -2.39 1.43
N ALA A 67 11.44 -1.76 2.52
CA ALA A 67 11.36 -0.31 2.69
C ALA A 67 12.16 0.45 1.62
N LYS A 68 13.36 -0.02 1.27
CA LYS A 68 14.16 0.57 0.18
C LYS A 68 13.45 0.46 -1.18
N THR A 69 12.78 -0.65 -1.42
CA THR A 69 12.00 -0.87 -2.66
C THR A 69 10.84 0.13 -2.77
N VAL A 70 10.12 0.36 -1.68
CA VAL A 70 9.04 1.36 -1.62
C VAL A 70 9.60 2.77 -1.78
N ALA A 71 10.67 3.11 -1.04
CA ALA A 71 11.28 4.44 -1.06
C ALA A 71 11.79 4.83 -2.47
N ALA A 72 12.23 3.87 -3.28
CA ALA A 72 12.65 4.10 -4.66
C ALA A 72 11.50 4.51 -5.61
N ARG A 73 10.24 4.46 -5.15
CA ARG A 73 9.03 4.82 -5.91
C ARG A 73 8.36 6.10 -5.41
N VAL A 74 8.90 6.72 -4.36
CA VAL A 74 8.40 8.00 -3.83
C VAL A 74 9.19 9.13 -4.50
N TYR A 75 8.49 10.03 -5.20
CA TYR A 75 9.06 11.19 -5.90
C TYR A 75 8.84 12.49 -5.11
#